data_AF-A0A6H1L9V5-F1
#
_entry.id   AF-A0A6H1L9V5-F1
#
_cell.length_a   1.000
_cell.length_b   1.000
_cell.length_c   1.000
_cell.angle_alpha   90.00
_cell.angle_beta   90.00
_cell.angle_gamma   90.00
#
_symmetry.space_group_name_H-M   'P 1'
#
loop_
_entity.id
_entity.type
_entity.pdbx_description
1 polymer ?
#
loop_
_entity_poly.entity_id
_entity_poly.type
_entity_poly.pdbx_seq_one_letter_code
_entity_poly.pdbx_strand_id
1 'polypeptide(L)'
;MSDPQPPWQEWLNSLDVPRKAAAESLCAQFSSLGVTDPVDLIKSEVMEDLPQLARFVLLRNLWHGAIDGWTEPGSLDQLPAGQRLLAAGTDREDLVRLVRAVAYEAVFATLDELDAGGDLNVSGVEAGWVVMESGEDGSPTGRTLSGLHEDLLTMDPSGRDGTDLWQ
;
A
#
# COMPACT_ATOMS: atom_id res chain seq x y z
N MET A 1 2.71 -14.70 25.33
CA MET A 1 1.29 -15.07 25.38
C MET A 1 0.52 -13.77 25.23
N SER A 2 0.11 -13.44 24.01
CA SER A 2 -0.74 -12.27 23.77
C SER A 2 -2.14 -12.57 24.28
N ASP A 3 -2.73 -11.65 25.03
CA ASP A 3 -4.13 -11.75 25.46
C ASP A 3 -5.03 -11.89 24.23
N PRO A 4 -6.10 -12.72 24.29
CA PRO A 4 -7.07 -12.79 23.22
C PRO A 4 -7.69 -11.39 23.05
N GLN A 5 -7.58 -10.82 21.84
CA GLN A 5 -8.19 -9.53 21.55
C GLN A 5 -9.69 -9.59 21.86
N PRO A 6 -10.26 -8.59 22.56
CA PRO A 6 -11.69 -8.57 22.83
C PRO A 6 -12.50 -8.59 21.52
N PRO A 7 -13.64 -9.30 21.45
CA PRO A 7 -14.53 -9.27 20.30
C PRO A 7 -14.84 -7.83 19.92
N TRP A 8 -14.86 -7.50 18.62
CA TRP A 8 -15.00 -6.14 18.08
C TRP A 8 -16.02 -5.25 18.83
N GLN A 9 -17.19 -5.80 19.16
CA GLN A 9 -18.24 -5.07 19.87
C GLN A 9 -17.87 -4.72 21.33
N GLU A 10 -17.14 -5.60 22.02
CA GLU A 10 -16.63 -5.34 23.38
C GLU A 10 -15.55 -4.27 23.34
N TRP A 11 -14.64 -4.33 22.35
CA TRP A 11 -13.65 -3.29 22.13
C TRP A 11 -14.31 -1.93 21.85
N LEU A 12 -15.26 -1.85 20.91
CA LEU A 12 -16.01 -0.61 20.61
C LEU A 12 -16.71 -0.02 21.83
N ASN A 13 -17.28 -0.88 22.70
CA ASN A 13 -17.97 -0.43 23.91
C ASN A 13 -17.01 0.06 25.00
N SER A 14 -15.72 -0.27 24.91
CA SER A 14 -14.68 0.22 25.83
C SER A 14 -14.15 1.61 25.46
N LEU A 15 -14.40 2.07 24.23
CA LEU A 15 -13.91 3.36 23.72
C LEU A 15 -14.77 4.53 24.20
N ASP A 16 -14.13 5.71 24.29
CA ASP A 16 -14.86 6.97 24.43
C ASP A 16 -15.67 7.30 23.15
N VAL A 17 -16.60 8.25 23.27
CA VAL A 17 -17.52 8.59 22.17
C VAL A 17 -16.79 8.99 20.88
N PRO A 18 -15.77 9.86 20.90
CA PRO A 18 -15.01 10.19 19.69
C PRO A 18 -14.31 8.99 19.05
N ARG A 19 -13.60 8.17 19.84
CA ARG A 19 -12.87 7.00 19.32
C ARG A 19 -13.80 5.94 18.77
N LYS A 20 -14.95 5.72 19.42
CA LYS A 20 -15.97 4.80 18.92
C LYS A 20 -16.50 5.25 17.55
N ALA A 21 -16.82 6.54 17.41
CA ALA A 21 -17.29 7.08 16.13
C ALA A 21 -16.23 6.98 15.03
N ALA A 22 -14.96 7.24 15.36
CA ALA A 22 -13.84 7.05 14.43
C ALA A 22 -13.69 5.58 13.99
N ALA A 23 -13.75 4.63 14.93
CA ALA A 23 -13.67 3.21 14.63
C ALA A 23 -14.81 2.73 13.72
N GLU A 24 -16.05 3.16 13.98
CA GLU A 24 -17.21 2.84 13.15
C GLU A 24 -17.08 3.44 11.73
N SER A 25 -16.57 4.68 11.62
CA SER A 25 -16.29 5.33 10.34
C SER A 25 -15.22 4.60 9.54
N LEU A 26 -14.09 4.24 10.17
CA LEU A 26 -13.01 3.49 9.52
C LEU A 26 -13.47 2.11 9.08
N CYS A 27 -14.29 1.43 9.89
CA CYS A 27 -14.88 0.14 9.51
C CYS A 27 -15.71 0.24 8.22
N ALA A 28 -16.54 1.28 8.09
CA ALA A 28 -17.31 1.53 6.87
C ALA A 28 -16.42 1.83 5.66
N GLN A 29 -15.34 2.59 5.84
CA GLN A 29 -14.40 2.94 4.77
C GLN A 29 -13.57 1.74 4.30
N PHE A 30 -13.02 0.94 5.22
CA PHE A 30 -12.32 -0.28 4.85
C PHE A 30 -13.25 -1.30 4.18
N SER A 31 -14.52 -1.38 4.63
CA SER A 31 -15.52 -2.23 3.98
C SER A 31 -15.80 -1.78 2.54
N SER A 32 -15.89 -0.46 2.28
CA SER A 32 -16.10 0.05 0.91
C SER A 32 -14.89 -0.17 0.01
N LEU A 33 -13.70 -0.27 0.60
CA LEU A 33 -12.46 -0.64 -0.07
C LEU A 33 -12.27 -2.15 -0.25
N GLY A 34 -13.19 -2.97 0.29
CA GLY A 34 -13.20 -4.43 0.14
C GLY A 34 -12.31 -5.21 1.11
N VAL A 35 -11.86 -4.60 2.21
CA VAL A 35 -11.05 -5.26 3.24
C VAL A 35 -11.96 -6.11 4.14
N THR A 36 -11.67 -7.41 4.23
CA THR A 36 -12.54 -8.39 4.91
C THR A 36 -12.30 -8.49 6.42
N ASP A 37 -11.14 -8.10 6.93
CA ASP A 37 -10.82 -8.06 8.36
C ASP A 37 -9.93 -6.86 8.72
N PRO A 38 -10.48 -5.63 8.78
CA PRO A 38 -9.70 -4.42 9.03
C PRO A 38 -9.45 -4.15 10.52
N VAL A 39 -9.74 -5.10 11.42
CA VAL A 39 -9.81 -4.83 12.87
C VAL A 39 -8.50 -4.29 13.42
N ASP A 40 -7.36 -4.88 13.04
CA ASP A 40 -6.04 -4.42 13.52
C ASP A 40 -5.67 -3.05 12.96
N LEU A 41 -5.96 -2.78 11.68
CA LEU A 41 -5.76 -1.45 11.08
C LEU A 41 -6.58 -0.38 11.80
N ILE A 42 -7.86 -0.66 12.08
CA ILE A 42 -8.73 0.29 12.78
C ILE A 42 -8.25 0.52 14.22
N LYS A 43 -7.83 -0.55 14.91
CA LYS A 43 -7.30 -0.44 16.27
C LYS A 43 -6.06 0.43 16.32
N SER A 44 -5.09 0.18 15.44
CA SER A 44 -3.87 1.00 15.37
C SER A 44 -4.19 2.46 15.03
N GLU A 45 -5.10 2.74 14.10
CA GLU A 45 -5.45 4.13 13.80
C GLU A 45 -6.14 4.84 14.97
N VAL A 46 -7.07 4.18 15.64
CA VAL A 46 -7.83 4.79 16.75
C VAL A 46 -7.02 4.89 18.05
N MET A 47 -6.14 3.92 18.31
CA MET A 47 -5.41 3.83 19.58
C MET A 47 -4.01 4.44 19.50
N GLU A 48 -3.36 4.37 18.35
CA GLU A 48 -1.96 4.78 18.15
C GLU A 48 -1.82 6.00 17.23
N ASP A 49 -2.93 6.52 16.69
CA ASP A 49 -2.98 7.67 15.78
C ASP A 49 -2.13 7.47 14.50
N LEU A 50 -2.07 6.22 14.03
CA LEU A 50 -1.41 5.85 12.78
C LEU A 50 -2.38 6.02 11.59
N PRO A 51 -1.99 6.69 10.48
CA PRO A 51 -2.90 6.97 9.36
C PRO A 51 -3.10 5.73 8.46
N GLN A 52 -3.68 4.67 9.01
CA GLN A 52 -3.80 3.34 8.38
C GLN A 52 -4.68 3.37 7.13
N LEU A 53 -5.78 4.12 7.14
CA LEU A 53 -6.63 4.27 5.95
C LEU A 53 -5.88 4.95 4.80
N ALA A 54 -5.19 6.06 5.07
CA ALA A 54 -4.42 6.77 4.06
C ALA A 54 -3.30 5.89 3.48
N ARG A 55 -2.61 5.16 4.37
CA ARG A 55 -1.55 4.21 4.01
C ARG A 55 -2.08 3.09 3.11
N PHE A 56 -3.20 2.47 3.49
CA PHE A 56 -3.87 1.44 2.71
C PHE A 56 -4.28 1.94 1.32
N VAL A 57 -4.89 3.12 1.23
CA VAL A 57 -5.33 3.71 -0.05
C VAL A 57 -4.14 3.98 -0.97
N LEU A 58 -3.04 4.53 -0.45
CA LEU A 58 -1.81 4.76 -1.22
C LEU A 58 -1.27 3.45 -1.81
N LEU A 59 -1.02 2.46 -0.95
CA LEU A 59 -0.40 1.20 -1.36
C LEU A 59 -1.31 0.42 -2.32
N ARG A 60 -2.62 0.38 -2.05
CA ARG A 60 -3.63 -0.19 -2.96
C ARG A 60 -3.55 0.46 -4.35
N ASN A 61 -3.51 1.80 -4.42
CA ASN A 61 -3.46 2.49 -5.70
C ASN A 61 -2.15 2.24 -6.46
N LEU A 62 -1.02 2.18 -5.77
CA LEU A 62 0.26 1.83 -6.38
C LEU A 62 0.24 0.40 -6.94
N TRP A 63 -0.36 -0.54 -6.21
CA TRP A 63 -0.51 -1.90 -6.71
C TRP A 63 -1.38 -1.96 -7.96
N HIS A 64 -2.60 -1.43 -7.90
CA HIS A 64 -3.53 -1.44 -9.05
C HIS A 64 -2.97 -0.69 -10.26
N GLY A 65 -2.37 0.48 -10.03
CA GLY A 65 -1.94 1.38 -11.10
C GLY A 65 -0.57 1.04 -11.67
N ALA A 66 0.46 0.96 -10.81
CA ALA A 66 1.84 0.84 -11.26
C ALA A 66 2.25 -0.62 -11.53
N ILE A 67 1.72 -1.57 -10.75
CA ILE A 67 2.07 -2.99 -10.85
C ILE A 67 1.08 -3.70 -11.77
N ASP A 68 -0.20 -3.73 -11.41
CA ASP A 68 -1.22 -4.49 -12.15
C ASP A 68 -1.71 -3.80 -13.42
N GLY A 69 -1.41 -2.51 -13.61
CA GLY A 69 -1.65 -1.80 -14.88
C GLY A 69 -0.97 -2.47 -16.09
N TRP A 70 0.06 -3.30 -15.86
CA TRP A 70 0.70 -4.08 -16.91
C TRP A 70 -0.06 -5.34 -17.34
N THR A 71 -1.09 -5.75 -16.59
CA THR A 71 -2.01 -6.82 -17.00
C THR A 71 -3.06 -6.35 -18.00
N GLU A 72 -3.26 -5.04 -18.12
CA GLU A 72 -4.28 -4.48 -18.99
C GLU A 72 -4.00 -4.82 -20.47
N PRO A 73 -5.04 -5.21 -21.24
CA PRO A 73 -4.89 -5.52 -22.65
C PRO A 73 -4.26 -4.36 -23.42
N GLY A 74 -3.14 -4.63 -24.10
CA GLY A 74 -2.45 -3.64 -24.91
C GLY A 74 -1.30 -2.90 -24.21
N SER A 75 -1.11 -3.04 -22.89
CA SER A 75 -0.03 -2.33 -22.18
C SER A 75 1.37 -2.65 -22.75
N LEU A 76 1.64 -3.92 -23.06
CA LEU A 76 2.89 -4.33 -23.71
C LEU A 76 2.96 -3.94 -25.20
N ASP A 77 1.82 -3.90 -25.88
CA ASP A 77 1.73 -3.61 -27.31
C ASP A 77 2.01 -2.13 -27.62
N GLN A 78 1.94 -1.24 -26.62
CA GLN A 78 2.34 0.16 -26.76
C GLN A 78 3.86 0.37 -26.73
N LEU A 79 4.62 -0.62 -26.27
CA LEU A 79 6.08 -0.54 -26.18
C LEU A 79 6.73 -1.13 -27.45
N PRO A 80 7.55 -0.37 -28.20
CA PRO A 80 8.25 -0.92 -29.36
C PRO A 80 9.11 -2.14 -29.03
N ALA A 81 9.68 -2.21 -27.83
CA ALA A 81 10.42 -3.39 -27.36
C ALA A 81 9.48 -4.58 -27.08
N GLY A 82 8.32 -4.33 -26.44
CA GLY A 82 7.29 -5.35 -26.21
C GLY A 82 6.77 -5.95 -27.51
N GLN A 83 6.46 -5.12 -28.50
CA GLN A 83 6.06 -5.57 -29.84
C GLN A 83 7.10 -6.48 -30.49
N ARG A 84 8.40 -6.13 -30.39
CA ARG A 84 9.48 -6.97 -30.95
C ARG A 84 9.61 -8.30 -30.23
N LEU A 85 9.48 -8.32 -28.90
CA LEU A 85 9.53 -9.56 -28.11
C LEU A 85 8.34 -10.47 -28.44
N LEU A 86 7.13 -9.93 -28.50
CA LEU A 86 5.93 -10.66 -28.90
C LEU A 86 6.05 -11.20 -30.34
N ALA A 87 6.55 -10.39 -31.28
CA ALA A 87 6.79 -10.82 -32.66
C ALA A 87 7.88 -11.90 -32.77
N ALA A 88 8.82 -11.94 -31.82
CA ALA A 88 9.83 -12.99 -31.72
C ALA A 88 9.28 -14.29 -31.11
N GLY A 89 8.00 -14.33 -30.72
CA GLY A 89 7.33 -15.52 -30.19
C GLY A 89 7.47 -15.70 -28.69
N THR A 90 7.88 -14.67 -27.94
CA THR A 90 7.85 -14.73 -26.48
C THR A 90 6.41 -14.87 -25.98
N ASP A 91 6.21 -15.72 -24.98
CA ASP A 91 4.93 -15.86 -24.32
C ASP A 91 4.49 -14.54 -23.68
N ARG A 92 3.21 -14.18 -23.85
CA ARG A 92 2.68 -12.91 -23.36
C ARG A 92 2.54 -12.91 -21.85
N GLU A 93 2.12 -14.01 -21.25
CA GLU A 93 1.91 -14.11 -19.81
C GLU A 93 3.25 -13.98 -19.08
N ASP A 94 4.30 -14.61 -19.60
CA ASP A 94 5.66 -14.48 -19.06
C ASP A 94 6.19 -13.04 -19.18
N LEU A 95 5.92 -12.35 -20.29
CA LEU A 95 6.28 -10.92 -20.42
C LEU A 95 5.52 -10.04 -19.43
N VAL A 96 4.22 -10.27 -19.25
CA VAL A 96 3.42 -9.54 -18.25
C VAL A 96 3.98 -9.78 -16.85
N ARG A 97 4.29 -11.03 -16.50
CA ARG A 97 4.87 -11.38 -15.19
C ARG A 97 6.20 -10.69 -14.97
N LEU A 98 7.10 -10.72 -15.96
CA LEU A 98 8.38 -10.02 -15.89
C LEU A 98 8.21 -8.52 -15.64
N VAL A 99 7.33 -7.86 -16.39
CA VAL A 99 7.14 -6.41 -16.24
C VAL A 99 6.47 -6.07 -14.92
N ARG A 100 5.50 -6.87 -14.44
CA ARG A 100 4.92 -6.70 -13.10
C ARG A 100 5.96 -6.84 -12.00
N ALA A 101 6.86 -7.83 -12.09
CA ALA A 101 7.94 -8.01 -11.13
C ALA A 101 8.89 -6.80 -11.11
N VAL A 102 9.29 -6.30 -12.28
CA VAL A 102 10.12 -5.08 -12.39
C VAL A 102 9.40 -3.85 -11.84
N ALA A 103 8.11 -3.70 -12.12
CA ALA A 103 7.30 -2.60 -11.61
C ALA A 103 7.16 -2.66 -10.08
N TYR A 104 6.94 -3.86 -9.52
CA TYR A 104 6.93 -4.08 -8.07
C TYR A 104 8.25 -3.65 -7.43
N GLU A 105 9.39 -4.12 -7.95
CA GLU A 105 10.72 -3.75 -7.41
C GLU A 105 10.97 -2.24 -7.47
N ALA A 106 10.56 -1.59 -8.57
CA ALA A 106 10.69 -0.14 -8.70
C ALA A 106 9.82 0.62 -7.69
N VAL A 107 8.58 0.16 -7.46
CA VAL A 107 7.68 0.73 -6.45
C VAL A 107 8.23 0.51 -5.04
N PHE A 108 8.67 -0.72 -4.74
CA PHE A 108 9.27 -1.06 -3.45
C PHE A 108 10.47 -0.16 -3.13
N ALA A 109 11.43 -0.07 -4.04
CA ALA A 109 12.61 0.77 -3.85
C ALA A 109 12.25 2.26 -3.69
N THR A 110 11.20 2.73 -4.38
CA THR A 110 10.72 4.10 -4.22
C THR A 110 10.11 4.31 -2.83
N LEU A 111 9.30 3.37 -2.34
CA LEU A 111 8.68 3.45 -1.01
C LEU A 111 9.72 3.37 0.10
N ASP A 112 10.76 2.53 -0.06
CA ASP A 112 11.87 2.42 0.88
C ASP A 112 12.62 3.76 1.03
N GLU A 113 12.91 4.42 -0.10
CA GLU A 113 13.54 5.76 -0.10
C GLU A 113 12.61 6.84 0.51
N LEU A 114 11.29 6.72 0.28
CA LEU A 114 10.31 7.62 0.89
C LEU A 114 10.21 7.43 2.41
N ASP A 115 10.30 6.19 2.89
CA ASP A 115 10.34 5.86 4.32
C ASP A 115 11.66 6.30 4.98
N ALA A 116 12.78 6.23 4.26
CA ALA A 116 14.09 6.67 4.75
C ALA A 116 14.15 8.18 4.98
N GLY A 117 13.47 8.98 4.15
CA GLY A 117 13.29 10.42 4.37
C GLY A 117 14.53 11.29 4.09
N GLY A 118 15.56 10.75 3.45
CA GLY A 118 16.78 11.47 3.08
C GLY A 118 17.96 10.55 2.73
N ASP A 119 19.01 11.11 2.13
CA ASP A 119 20.22 10.36 1.79
C ASP A 119 21.07 10.07 3.03
N LEU A 120 20.97 8.83 3.53
CA LEU A 120 21.73 8.36 4.71
C LEU A 120 23.23 8.16 4.43
N ASN A 121 23.67 8.16 3.17
CA ASN A 121 25.04 7.89 2.78
C ASN A 121 25.89 9.16 2.62
N VAL A 122 25.27 10.35 2.63
CA VAL A 122 25.96 11.63 2.43
C VAL A 122 25.87 12.49 3.68
N SER A 123 27.02 12.68 4.34
CA SER A 123 27.12 13.61 5.47
C SER A 123 27.11 15.07 5.03
N GLY A 124 26.43 15.94 5.79
CA GLY A 124 26.47 17.40 5.59
C GLY A 124 25.39 17.95 4.67
N VAL A 125 24.42 17.13 4.26
CA VAL A 125 23.21 17.57 3.57
C VAL A 125 22.08 17.70 4.58
N GLU A 126 21.56 18.91 4.77
CA GLU A 126 20.43 19.22 5.65
C GLU A 126 19.12 19.33 4.84
N ALA A 127 18.81 18.28 4.08
CA ALA A 127 17.56 18.17 3.34
C ALA A 127 16.95 16.79 3.61
N GLY A 128 15.67 16.78 3.97
CA GLY A 128 14.91 15.56 4.22
C GLY A 128 13.44 15.76 3.91
N TRP A 129 12.70 14.67 3.87
CA TRP A 129 11.27 14.65 3.60
C TRP A 129 10.56 13.65 4.49
N VAL A 130 9.24 13.75 4.49
CA VAL A 130 8.36 12.78 5.11
C VAL A 130 7.11 12.66 4.25
N VAL A 131 6.62 11.44 4.07
CA VAL A 131 5.29 11.23 3.47
C VAL A 131 4.25 11.39 4.56
N MET A 132 3.26 12.25 4.32
CA MET A 132 2.30 12.65 5.34
C MET A 132 0.89 12.60 4.78
N GLU A 133 -0.05 12.23 5.63
CA GLU A 133 -1.46 12.30 5.30
C GLU A 133 -1.89 13.76 5.10
N SER A 134 -2.76 13.96 4.12
CA SER A 134 -3.44 15.23 3.88
C SER A 134 -4.86 15.23 4.44
N GLY A 135 -5.28 16.35 5.02
CA GLY A 135 -6.69 16.63 5.29
C GLY A 135 -7.48 16.85 4.00
N GLU A 136 -8.81 17.02 4.12
CA GLU A 136 -9.70 17.24 2.98
C GLU A 136 -9.34 18.48 2.14
N ASP A 137 -8.71 19.48 2.76
CA ASP A 137 -8.25 20.72 2.12
C ASP A 137 -6.83 20.60 1.52
N GLY A 138 -6.22 19.42 1.59
CA GLY A 138 -4.85 19.16 1.14
C GLY A 138 -3.77 19.60 2.13
N SER A 139 -4.13 20.13 3.30
CA SER A 139 -3.15 20.51 4.32
C SER A 139 -2.54 19.27 5.00
N PRO A 140 -1.25 19.30 5.39
CA PRO A 140 -0.62 18.21 6.11
C PRO A 140 -1.25 18.03 7.50
N THR A 141 -1.63 16.81 7.86
CA THR A 141 -2.25 16.52 9.17
C THR A 141 -1.24 16.37 10.30
N GLY A 142 0.05 16.24 9.97
CA GLY A 142 1.12 15.85 10.91
C GLY A 142 1.27 14.33 11.06
N ARG A 143 0.32 13.53 10.57
CA ARG A 143 0.35 12.07 10.67
C ARG A 143 1.19 11.47 9.54
N THR A 144 2.33 10.92 9.91
CA THR A 144 3.32 10.37 8.97
C THR A 144 2.88 9.00 8.47
N LEU A 145 3.03 8.76 7.17
CA LEU A 145 2.96 7.44 6.58
C LEU A 145 4.37 6.84 6.64
N SER A 146 4.53 5.74 7.38
CA SER A 146 5.81 5.03 7.54
C SER A 146 5.60 3.53 7.32
N GLY A 147 6.69 2.82 7.04
CA GLY A 147 6.66 1.38 6.77
C GLY A 147 5.85 1.04 5.51
N LEU A 148 5.90 1.94 4.51
CA LEU A 148 5.19 1.76 3.25
C LEU A 148 5.74 0.59 2.45
N HIS A 149 7.07 0.45 2.39
CA HIS A 149 7.71 -0.64 1.64
C HIS A 149 7.42 -2.01 2.27
N GLU A 150 7.39 -2.09 3.60
CA GLU A 150 7.16 -3.33 4.36
C GLU A 150 5.79 -3.96 4.04
N ASP A 151 4.77 -3.12 3.88
CA ASP A 151 3.40 -3.58 3.69
C ASP A 151 2.97 -3.65 2.22
N LEU A 152 3.83 -3.30 1.26
CA LEU A 152 3.48 -3.31 -0.17
C LEU A 152 2.97 -4.69 -0.63
N LEU A 153 3.66 -5.78 -0.25
CA LEU A 153 3.25 -7.15 -0.64
C LEU A 153 1.89 -7.55 -0.09
N THR A 154 1.53 -7.06 1.10
CA THR A 154 0.24 -7.37 1.73
C THR A 154 -0.94 -6.80 0.95
N MET A 155 -0.67 -5.85 0.02
CA MET A 155 -1.67 -5.25 -0.85
C MET A 155 -1.93 -6.02 -2.14
N ASP A 156 -1.25 -7.16 -2.35
CA ASP A 156 -1.51 -8.04 -3.50
C ASP A 156 -3.00 -8.44 -3.55
N PRO A 157 -3.76 -8.00 -4.58
CA PRO A 157 -5.17 -8.34 -4.75
C PRO A 157 -5.42 -9.84 -4.90
N SER A 158 -4.40 -10.62 -5.27
CA SER A 158 -4.51 -12.07 -5.37
C SER A 158 -4.46 -12.78 -4.01
N GLY A 159 -4.04 -12.07 -2.95
CA GLY A 159 -3.85 -12.63 -1.61
C GLY A 159 -2.72 -13.64 -1.53
N ARG A 160 -1.75 -13.59 -2.46
CA ARG A 160 -0.59 -14.50 -2.51
C ARG A 160 0.71 -13.78 -2.15
N ASP A 161 0.62 -12.59 -1.57
CA ASP A 161 1.75 -11.76 -1.17
C ASP A 161 2.82 -11.66 -2.27
N GLY A 162 2.38 -11.42 -3.52
CA GLY A 162 3.25 -11.25 -4.68
C GLY A 162 4.01 -12.51 -5.11
N THR A 163 3.72 -13.70 -4.57
CA THR A 163 4.40 -14.95 -4.91
C THR A 163 4.32 -15.26 -6.41
N ASP A 164 3.26 -14.83 -7.08
CA ASP A 164 3.05 -15.03 -8.52
C ASP A 164 3.93 -14.18 -9.42
N LEU A 165 4.57 -13.13 -8.89
CA LEU A 165 5.54 -12.32 -9.61
C LEU A 165 6.83 -13.11 -9.90
N TRP A 166 7.09 -14.17 -9.12
CA TRP A 166 8.38 -14.88 -9.08
C TRP A 166 8.33 -16.32 -9.62
N GLN A 167 7.21 -16.74 -10.22
CA GLN A 167 6.99 -18.09 -10.77
C GLN A 167 7.25 -18.17 -12.27
#